data_AF-A0A535JTI2-F1
#
_entry.id   AF-A0A535JTI2-F1
#
_cell.length_a   1.000
_cell.length_b   1.000
_cell.length_c   1.000
_cell.angle_alpha   90.00
_cell.angle_beta   90.00
_cell.angle_gamma   90.00
#
_symmetry.space_group_name_H-M   'P 1'
#
loop_
_entity.id
_entity.type
_entity.pdbx_description
1 polymer ?
#
loop_
_entity_poly.entity_id
_entity_poly.type
_entity_poly.pdbx_seq_one_letter_code
_entity_poly.pdbx_strand_id
1 'polypeptide(L)'
;MTLDSQTVLVAQLLAASYIGYAVINWTTRACTDPAMRRDIDAGNLIAWAASAAIWIYAASTGMTNAMGWVGAAFTLLFSLGWAYFVFADRAIASRVVTATRRA
;
A
#
# COMPACT_ATOMS: atom_id res chain seq x y z
N MET A 1 -27.26 15.70 -4.85
CA MET A 1 -27.18 14.83 -3.65
C MET A 1 -25.87 15.16 -2.96
N THR A 2 -25.92 15.87 -1.83
CA THR A 2 -24.74 16.21 -1.03
C THR A 2 -24.38 15.04 -0.13
N LEU A 3 -23.08 14.77 0.07
CA LEU A 3 -22.64 13.79 1.07
C LEU A 3 -23.09 14.22 2.46
N ASP A 4 -23.56 13.28 3.27
CA ASP A 4 -23.84 13.54 4.68
C ASP A 4 -22.54 13.75 5.47
N SER A 5 -22.62 14.44 6.60
CA SER A 5 -21.46 14.82 7.40
C SER A 5 -20.64 13.61 7.89
N GLN A 6 -21.26 12.46 8.10
CA GLN A 6 -20.56 11.25 8.54
C GLN A 6 -19.71 10.69 7.42
N THR A 7 -20.24 10.63 6.19
CA THR A 7 -19.44 10.18 5.03
C THR A 7 -18.27 11.11 4.73
N VAL A 8 -18.45 12.44 4.89
CA VAL A 8 -17.36 13.41 4.77
C VAL A 8 -16.26 13.15 5.80
N LEU A 9 -16.64 12.94 7.08
CA LEU A 9 -15.67 12.67 8.14
C LEU A 9 -14.89 11.38 7.88
N VAL A 10 -15.56 10.30 7.45
CA VAL A 10 -14.90 9.02 7.11
C VAL A 10 -13.91 9.21 5.96
N ALA A 11 -14.28 9.96 4.92
CA ALA A 11 -13.38 10.27 3.81
C ALA A 11 -12.15 11.08 4.26
N GLN A 12 -12.33 12.04 5.18
CA GLN A 12 -11.23 12.83 5.76
C GLN A 12 -10.30 11.97 6.62
N LEU A 13 -10.85 11.07 7.45
CA LEU A 13 -10.06 10.14 8.25
C LEU A 13 -9.27 9.16 7.37
N LEU A 14 -9.86 8.70 6.26
CA LEU A 14 -9.17 7.90 5.26
C LEU A 14 -8.04 8.68 4.59
N ALA A 15 -8.30 9.92 4.17
CA ALA A 15 -7.26 10.77 3.58
C ALA A 15 -6.12 11.01 4.59
N ALA A 16 -6.44 11.24 5.86
CA ALA A 16 -5.46 11.42 6.92
C ALA A 16 -4.59 10.18 7.13
N SER A 17 -5.15 8.97 7.04
CA SER A 17 -4.37 7.73 7.16
C SER A 17 -3.38 7.56 5.99
N TYR A 18 -3.79 7.91 4.77
CA TYR A 18 -2.90 7.90 3.60
C TYR A 18 -1.75 8.90 3.74
N ILE A 19 -2.02 10.09 4.26
CA ILE A 19 -0.97 11.07 4.59
C ILE A 19 -0.03 10.49 5.65
N GLY A 20 -0.56 9.84 6.68
CA GLY A 20 0.23 9.16 7.71
C GLY A 20 1.20 8.13 7.12
N TYR A 21 0.75 7.26 6.22
CA TYR A 21 1.62 6.31 5.52
C TYR A 21 2.70 7.02 4.71
N ALA A 22 2.34 8.06 3.96
CA ALA A 22 3.30 8.84 3.18
C ALA A 22 4.37 9.48 4.08
N VAL A 23 3.98 10.03 5.23
CA VAL A 23 4.91 10.62 6.22
C VAL A 23 5.83 9.56 6.83
N ILE A 24 5.32 8.38 7.19
CA ILE A 24 6.15 7.27 7.70
C ILE A 24 7.17 6.86 6.64
N ASN A 25 6.73 6.64 5.40
CA ASN A 25 7.63 6.26 4.30
C ASN A 25 8.67 7.35 4.01
N TRP A 26 8.29 8.63 4.07
CA TRP A 26 9.21 9.74 3.86
C TRP A 26 10.25 9.88 4.97
N THR A 27 9.84 9.76 6.23
CA THR A 27 10.75 9.90 7.38
C THR A 27 11.70 8.73 7.50
N THR A 28 11.31 7.55 7.01
CA THR A 28 12.12 6.32 7.06
C THR A 28 12.90 6.03 5.78
N ARG A 29 12.75 6.82 4.71
CA ARG A 29 13.37 6.60 3.39
C ARG A 29 14.90 6.42 3.40
N ALA A 30 15.58 7.04 4.36
CA ALA A 30 17.03 7.01 4.49
C ALA A 30 17.52 5.92 5.46
N CYS A 31 16.62 5.17 6.10
CA CYS A 31 16.98 4.07 6.98
C CYS A 31 17.79 3.04 6.20
N THR A 32 18.91 2.58 6.72
CA THR A 32 19.75 1.55 6.07
C THR A 32 19.56 0.16 6.69
N ASP A 33 18.82 0.05 7.80
CA ASP A 33 18.52 -1.24 8.43
C ASP A 33 17.57 -2.07 7.54
N PRO A 34 18.02 -3.22 7.01
CA PRO A 34 17.21 -4.08 6.16
C PRO A 34 15.98 -4.65 6.89
N ALA A 35 16.06 -4.88 8.21
CA ALA A 35 14.93 -5.41 8.99
C ALA A 35 13.81 -4.36 9.11
N MET A 36 14.18 -3.13 9.46
CA MET A 36 13.22 -2.02 9.54
C MET A 36 12.56 -1.73 8.19
N ARG A 37 13.33 -1.70 7.10
CA ARG A 37 12.78 -1.55 5.74
C ARG A 37 11.77 -2.65 5.44
N ARG A 38 12.14 -3.90 5.79
CA ARG A 38 11.29 -5.05 5.52
C ARG A 38 9.91 -4.91 6.15
N ASP A 39 9.89 -4.51 7.41
CA ASP A 39 8.67 -4.46 8.21
C ASP A 39 7.78 -3.29 7.75
N ILE A 40 8.38 -2.17 7.33
CA ILE A 40 7.67 -1.04 6.70
C ILE A 40 7.05 -1.45 5.36
N ASP A 41 7.80 -2.12 4.48
CA ASP A 41 7.27 -2.57 3.18
C ASP A 41 6.10 -3.54 3.38
N ALA A 42 6.24 -4.48 4.31
CA ALA A 42 5.22 -5.48 4.63
C ALA A 42 3.96 -4.82 5.22
N GLY A 43 4.14 -3.85 6.13
CA GLY A 43 3.03 -3.09 6.70
C GLY A 43 2.25 -2.30 5.64
N ASN A 44 2.97 -1.62 4.74
CA ASN A 44 2.34 -0.93 3.61
C ASN A 44 1.59 -1.91 2.70
N LEU A 45 2.21 -3.03 2.33
CA LEU A 45 1.57 -4.05 1.49
C LEU A 45 0.25 -4.53 2.09
N ILE A 46 0.24 -4.89 3.38
CA ILE A 46 -0.95 -5.38 4.07
C ILE A 46 -2.05 -4.31 4.08
N ALA A 47 -1.70 -3.06 4.42
CA ALA A 47 -2.65 -1.96 4.48
C ALA A 47 -3.30 -1.66 3.11
N TRP A 48 -2.48 -1.62 2.05
CA TRP A 48 -2.98 -1.38 0.69
C TRP A 48 -3.77 -2.57 0.14
N ALA A 49 -3.35 -3.80 0.42
CA ALA A 49 -4.07 -5.00 -0.02
C ALA A 49 -5.45 -5.13 0.64
N ALA A 50 -5.54 -4.85 1.94
CA ALA A 50 -6.81 -4.79 2.65
C ALA A 50 -7.72 -3.68 2.06
N SER A 51 -7.14 -2.51 1.78
CA SER A 51 -7.87 -1.41 1.14
C SER A 51 -8.39 -1.80 -0.26
N ALA A 52 -7.58 -2.51 -1.05
CA ALA A 52 -7.97 -2.98 -2.38
C ALA A 52 -9.14 -3.96 -2.31
N ALA A 53 -9.10 -4.92 -1.39
CA ALA A 53 -10.20 -5.86 -1.18
C ALA A 53 -11.53 -5.13 -0.83
N ILE A 54 -11.46 -4.14 0.06
CA ILE A 54 -12.63 -3.34 0.46
C ILE A 54 -13.17 -2.51 -0.72
N TRP A 55 -12.30 -1.85 -1.48
CA TRP A 55 -12.73 -1.04 -2.63
C TRP A 55 -13.33 -1.89 -3.75
N ILE A 56 -12.74 -3.04 -4.06
CA ILE A 56 -13.29 -3.98 -5.05
C ILE A 56 -14.66 -4.48 -4.59
N TYR A 57 -14.81 -4.83 -3.32
CA TYR A 57 -16.08 -5.23 -2.76
C TYR A 57 -17.14 -4.12 -2.87
N ALA A 58 -16.81 -2.89 -2.48
CA ALA A 58 -17.73 -1.75 -2.55
C ALA A 58 -18.13 -1.42 -4.01
N ALA A 59 -17.18 -1.49 -4.94
CA ALA A 59 -17.44 -1.22 -6.36
C ALA A 59 -18.27 -2.32 -7.03
N SER A 60 -18.02 -3.59 -6.69
CA SER A 60 -18.75 -4.74 -7.26
C SER A 60 -20.17 -4.91 -6.71
N THR A 61 -20.44 -4.45 -5.48
CA THR A 61 -21.77 -4.46 -4.86
C THR A 61 -22.64 -3.25 -5.23
N GLY A 62 -22.10 -2.30 -5.99
CA GLY A 62 -22.81 -1.07 -6.37
C GLY A 62 -22.92 -0.04 -5.24
N MET A 63 -22.17 -0.20 -4.13
CA MET A 63 -22.12 0.80 -3.04
C MET A 63 -21.47 2.11 -3.49
N THR A 64 -20.70 2.07 -4.59
CA THR A 64 -20.04 3.24 -5.18
C THR A 64 -20.44 3.40 -6.64
N ASN A 65 -20.35 4.62 -7.17
CA ASN A 65 -20.46 4.87 -8.62
C ASN A 65 -19.16 4.46 -9.36
N ALA A 66 -19.04 4.82 -10.64
CA ALA A 66 -17.85 4.55 -11.46
C ALA A 66 -16.53 5.03 -10.83
N MET A 67 -16.57 6.06 -9.97
CA MET A 67 -15.38 6.56 -9.26
C MET A 67 -14.84 5.56 -8.23
N GLY A 68 -15.66 4.64 -7.72
CA GLY A 68 -15.17 3.60 -6.79
C GLY A 68 -14.19 2.63 -7.45
N TRP A 69 -14.32 2.40 -8.75
CA TRP A 69 -13.34 1.62 -9.51
C TRP A 69 -11.99 2.34 -9.62
N VAL A 70 -11.96 3.67 -9.58
CA VAL A 70 -10.71 4.44 -9.51
C VAL A 70 -10.01 4.17 -8.17
N GLY A 71 -10.76 4.19 -7.06
CA GLY A 71 -10.25 3.81 -5.74
C GLY A 71 -9.70 2.38 -5.70
N ALA A 72 -10.42 1.42 -6.30
CA ALA A 72 -9.98 0.04 -6.44
C ALA A 72 -8.69 -0.07 -7.26
N ALA A 73 -8.59 0.64 -8.39
CA ALA A 73 -7.40 0.64 -9.24
C ALA A 73 -6.18 1.21 -8.52
N PHE A 74 -6.33 2.34 -7.80
CA PHE A 74 -5.23 2.93 -7.04
C PHE A 74 -4.74 2.02 -5.93
N THR A 75 -5.65 1.49 -5.12
CA THR A 75 -5.28 0.61 -4.01
C THR A 75 -4.64 -0.69 -4.50
N LEU A 76 -5.09 -1.24 -5.62
CA LEU A 76 -4.42 -2.35 -6.31
C LEU A 76 -3.02 -1.97 -6.79
N LEU A 77 -2.86 -0.83 -7.44
CA LEU A 77 -1.57 -0.37 -7.95
C LEU A 77 -0.54 -0.21 -6.81
N PHE A 78 -0.93 0.43 -5.70
CA PHE A 78 -0.07 0.55 -4.53
C PHE A 78 0.24 -0.81 -3.91
N SER A 79 -0.74 -1.70 -3.82
CA SER A 79 -0.52 -3.08 -3.32
C SER A 79 0.54 -3.80 -4.15
N LEU A 80 0.44 -3.72 -5.48
CA LEU A 80 1.42 -4.33 -6.39
C LEU A 80 2.80 -3.68 -6.26
N GLY A 81 2.86 -2.35 -6.13
CA GLY A 81 4.10 -1.61 -5.90
C GLY A 81 4.82 -2.09 -4.64
N TRP A 82 4.10 -2.23 -3.52
CA TRP A 82 4.68 -2.74 -2.28
C TRP A 82 4.99 -4.23 -2.35
N ALA A 83 4.18 -5.03 -3.04
CA ALA A 83 4.47 -6.45 -3.25
C ALA A 83 5.81 -6.66 -3.98
N TYR A 84 6.14 -5.80 -4.95
CA TYR A 84 7.44 -5.81 -5.61
C TYR A 84 8.60 -5.63 -4.62
N PHE A 85 8.53 -4.62 -3.73
CA PHE A 85 9.57 -4.39 -2.72
C PHE A 85 9.63 -5.52 -1.66
N VAL A 86 8.49 -6.11 -1.32
CA VAL A 86 8.44 -7.21 -0.35
C VAL A 86 9.02 -8.52 -0.91
N PHE A 87 8.72 -8.85 -2.17
CA PHE A 87 9.04 -10.17 -2.73
C PHE A 87 10.13 -10.13 -3.81
N ALA A 88 10.02 -9.24 -4.79
CA ALA A 88 10.87 -9.26 -5.98
C ALA A 88 12.26 -8.66 -5.74
N ASP A 89 12.35 -7.48 -5.13
CA ASP A 89 13.63 -6.85 -4.79
C ASP A 89 14.47 -7.76 -3.88
N ARG A 90 13.81 -8.44 -2.94
CA ARG A 90 14.45 -9.37 -1.99
C ARG A 90 14.92 -10.66 -2.66
N ALA A 91 14.14 -11.19 -3.59
CA ALA A 91 14.55 -12.33 -4.40
C ALA A 91 15.81 -12.00 -5.22
N ILE A 92 15.95 -10.77 -5.71
CA ILE A 92 17.14 -10.31 -6.42
C ILE A 92 18.33 -10.20 -5.45
N ALA A 93 18.16 -9.53 -4.31
CA ALA A 93 19.23 -9.33 -3.34
C ALA A 93 19.82 -10.65 -2.79
N SER A 94 18.95 -11.62 -2.45
CA SER A 94 19.37 -12.94 -1.96
C SER A 94 20.18 -13.76 -2.98
N ARG A 95 19.84 -13.63 -4.28
CA ARG A 95 20.58 -14.29 -5.36
C ARG A 95 21.98 -13.71 -5.54
N VAL A 96 22.12 -12.39 -5.46
CA VAL A 96 23.42 -11.70 -5.58
C VAL A 96 24.38 -12.15 -4.47
N VAL A 97 23.93 -12.15 -3.20
CA VAL A 97 24.75 -12.60 -2.06
C VAL A 97 25.24 -14.03 -2.23
N THR A 98 24.38 -14.91 -2.76
CA THR A 98 24.72 -16.32 -3.01
C THR A 98 25.78 -16.48 -4.10
N ALA A 99 25.73 -15.65 -5.15
CA ALA A 99 26.71 -15.66 -6.24
C ALA A 99 28.09 -15.19 -5.77
N THR A 100 28.16 -14.11 -4.98
CA THR A 100 29.43 -13.57 -4.46
C THR A 100 30.15 -14.53 -3.51
N ARG A 101 29.41 -15.36 -2.76
CA ARG A 101 30.02 -16.38 -1.86
C ARG A 101 30.60 -17.60 -2.59
N ARG A 102 30.32 -17.75 -3.89
CA ARG A 102 30.78 -18.89 -4.71
C ARG A 102 31.95 -18.54 -5.62
N ALA A 103 32.31 -17.26 -5.73
CA ALA A 103 33.48 -16.75 -6.46
C ALA A 103 34.69 -16.66 -5.52
#